data_AF-A0A815H0W0-F1
#
_entry.id   AF-A0A815H0W0-F1
#
_cell.length_a   1.000
_cell.length_b   1.000
_cell.length_c   1.000
_cell.angle_alpha   90.00
_cell.angle_beta   90.00
_cell.angle_gamma   90.00
#
_symmetry.space_group_name_H-M   'P 1'
#
loop_
_entity.id
_entity.type
_entity.pdbx_description
1 polymer ?
#
loop_
_entity_poly.entity_id
_entity_poly.type
_entity_poly.pdbx_seq_one_letter_code
_entity_poly.pdbx_strand_id
1 'polypeptide(L)'
;QVFLQKQFVSRQIISQELFQSQINESIEGWKSNTLNSFLHPIQLIRVTNQGNQLINIPTNYSTYSCARSSAYRTHMGIFVYNMTTLDYVELFRIPNFFTGCFLVESLFESTLECFYDHQCMNVIESYMSNTTTNFSLLDTTHNSPNETVQSIINRLMIDA
;
A
#
# COMPACT_ATOMS: atom_id res chain seq x y z
N GLN A 1 -0.92 8.75 22.94
CA GLN A 1 -1.82 9.57 22.11
C GLN A 1 -1.28 11.01 22.07
N VAL A 2 -0.44 11.35 21.08
CA VAL A 2 0.29 12.64 20.99
C VAL A 2 0.04 13.36 19.65
N PHE A 3 -0.94 12.93 18.87
CA PHE A 3 -1.28 13.62 17.63
C PHE A 3 -2.21 14.81 17.91
N LEU A 4 -1.78 16.04 17.55
CA LEU A 4 -2.49 17.33 17.70
C LEU A 4 -2.58 17.96 19.10
N GLN A 5 -1.82 17.47 20.08
CA GLN A 5 -1.80 18.09 21.41
C GLN A 5 -1.05 19.43 21.37
N LYS A 6 -1.74 20.53 21.71
CA LYS A 6 -1.15 21.89 21.75
C LYS A 6 -0.61 22.29 23.13
N GLN A 7 -0.80 21.44 24.14
CA GLN A 7 -0.46 21.73 25.52
C GLN A 7 0.28 20.55 26.13
N PHE A 8 1.41 20.84 26.77
CA PHE A 8 2.19 19.88 27.54
C PHE A 8 1.93 20.10 29.02
N VAL A 9 1.42 19.08 29.71
CA VAL A 9 1.10 19.13 31.15
C VAL A 9 2.02 18.16 31.89
N SER A 10 2.93 18.68 32.69
CA SER A 10 3.79 17.90 33.59
C SER A 10 3.17 17.80 34.98
N ARG A 11 3.34 16.64 35.63
CA ARG A 11 2.97 16.43 37.04
C ARG A 11 4.11 16.75 38.02
N GLN A 12 5.29 17.09 37.51
CA GLN A 12 6.49 17.34 38.28
C GLN A 12 7.04 18.73 37.99
N ILE A 13 7.46 19.44 39.04
CA ILE A 13 8.20 20.69 38.92
C ILE A 13 9.67 20.31 38.68
N ILE A 14 10.17 20.67 37.50
CA ILE A 14 11.55 20.42 37.08
C ILE A 14 12.24 21.74 36.75
N SER A 15 13.57 21.73 36.68
CA SER A 15 14.32 22.92 36.26
C SER A 15 14.02 23.24 34.80
N GLN A 16 14.14 24.53 34.44
CA GLN A 16 13.98 24.99 33.06
C GLN A 16 14.94 24.26 32.12
N GLU A 17 16.16 24.03 32.56
CA GLU A 17 17.20 23.37 31.76
C GLU A 17 16.86 21.90 31.47
N LEU A 18 16.37 21.18 32.48
CA LEU A 18 15.93 19.79 32.33
C LEU A 18 14.68 19.70 31.44
N PHE A 19 13.74 20.63 31.60
CA PHE A 19 12.54 20.71 30.77
C PHE A 19 12.90 20.91 29.28
N GLN A 20 13.81 21.84 28.99
CA GLN A 20 14.25 22.12 27.62
C GLN A 20 14.96 20.92 26.98
N SER A 21 15.81 20.23 27.74
CA SER A 21 16.48 19.00 27.28
C SER A 21 15.47 17.91 26.93
N GLN A 22 14.54 17.60 27.84
CA GLN A 22 13.53 16.55 27.61
C GLN A 22 12.60 16.85 26.44
N ILE A 23 12.15 18.10 26.30
CA ILE A 23 11.28 18.50 25.19
C ILE A 23 12.02 18.43 23.86
N ASN A 24 13.27 18.88 23.79
CA ASN A 24 14.05 18.77 22.56
C ASN A 24 14.28 17.31 22.16
N GLU A 25 14.65 16.45 23.09
CA GLU A 25 14.80 15.01 22.83
C GLU A 25 13.48 14.39 22.35
N SER A 26 12.36 14.75 22.99
CA SER A 26 11.03 14.26 22.59
C SER A 26 10.62 14.76 21.21
N ILE A 27 10.92 16.02 20.86
CA ILE A 27 10.61 16.59 19.54
C ILE A 27 11.46 15.94 18.47
N GLU A 28 12.77 15.76 18.70
CA GLU A 28 13.66 15.12 17.72
C GLU A 28 13.32 13.63 17.54
N GLY A 29 13.00 12.93 18.64
CA GLY A 29 12.49 11.56 18.58
C GLY A 29 11.18 11.48 17.80
N TRP A 30 10.24 12.40 18.02
CA TRP A 30 8.99 12.47 17.26
C TRP A 30 9.24 12.75 15.78
N LYS A 31 10.07 13.73 15.42
CA LYS A 31 10.39 14.05 14.02
C LYS A 31 10.96 12.84 13.30
N SER A 32 11.90 12.14 13.92
CA SER A 32 12.53 10.94 13.33
C SER A 32 11.54 9.78 13.21
N ASN A 33 10.87 9.41 14.31
CA ASN A 33 9.99 8.24 14.34
C ASN A 33 8.73 8.44 13.52
N THR A 34 8.13 9.63 13.56
CA THR A 34 6.94 9.97 12.77
C THR A 34 7.26 9.93 11.29
N LEU A 35 8.36 10.56 10.88
CA LEU A 35 8.76 10.58 9.48
C LEU A 35 9.03 9.16 8.97
N ASN A 36 9.70 8.31 9.75
CA ASN A 36 9.90 6.89 9.42
C ASN A 36 8.59 6.08 9.39
N SER A 37 7.67 6.35 10.33
CA SER A 37 6.38 5.64 10.41
C SER A 37 5.44 6.00 9.24
N PHE A 38 5.50 7.24 8.75
CA PHE A 38 4.72 7.68 7.58
C PHE A 38 5.44 7.42 6.25
N LEU A 39 6.76 7.24 6.24
CA LEU A 39 7.52 6.95 5.03
C LEU A 39 7.07 5.66 4.35
N HIS A 40 6.85 4.58 5.09
CA HIS A 40 6.41 3.30 4.51
C HIS A 40 5.00 3.37 3.90
N PRO A 41 3.97 3.90 4.57
CA PRO A 41 2.67 4.15 3.95
C PRO A 41 2.74 5.09 2.75
N ILE A 42 3.52 6.17 2.81
CA ILE A 42 3.68 7.12 1.69
C ILE A 42 4.40 6.45 0.52
N GLN A 43 5.43 5.65 0.79
CA GLN A 43 6.11 4.84 -0.22
C GLN A 43 5.16 3.83 -0.83
N LEU A 44 4.36 3.11 -0.04
CA LEU A 44 3.35 2.17 -0.51
C LEU A 44 2.34 2.87 -1.41
N ILE A 45 1.77 4.00 -0.98
CA ILE A 45 0.88 4.84 -1.81
C ILE A 45 1.59 5.28 -3.08
N ARG A 46 2.87 5.64 -3.01
CA ARG A 46 3.67 6.06 -4.17
C ARG A 46 3.93 4.90 -5.12
N VAL A 47 4.27 3.70 -4.66
CA VAL A 47 4.46 2.53 -5.55
C VAL A 47 3.13 2.02 -6.09
N THR A 48 2.02 2.11 -5.36
CA THR A 48 0.67 1.82 -5.90
C THR A 48 0.27 2.86 -6.96
N ASN A 49 0.51 4.16 -6.70
CA ASN A 49 0.22 5.23 -7.65
C ASN A 49 1.16 5.20 -8.86
N GLN A 50 2.43 4.82 -8.69
CA GLN A 50 3.38 4.55 -9.78
C GLN A 50 3.07 3.23 -10.48
N GLY A 51 2.33 2.32 -9.83
CA GLY A 51 1.63 1.21 -10.47
C GLY A 51 0.67 1.66 -11.59
N ASN A 52 0.16 2.90 -11.54
CA ASN A 52 -0.54 3.49 -12.70
C ASN A 52 0.36 3.66 -13.92
N GLN A 53 1.68 3.75 -13.73
CA GLN A 53 2.65 3.77 -14.83
C GLN A 53 2.96 2.36 -15.34
N LEU A 54 2.84 1.32 -14.50
CA LEU A 54 2.88 -0.08 -14.90
C LEU A 54 1.63 -0.49 -15.70
N ILE A 55 0.48 0.14 -15.41
CA ILE A 55 -0.78 -0.03 -16.13
C ILE A 55 -0.95 1.12 -17.14
N ASN A 56 0.01 1.29 -18.05
CA ASN A 56 -0.23 2.05 -19.29
C ASN A 56 -0.96 1.21 -20.35
N ILE A 57 -1.53 0.06 -19.95
CA ILE A 57 -2.61 -0.56 -20.72
C ILE A 57 -3.85 0.23 -20.33
N PRO A 58 -4.47 1.01 -21.23
CA PRO A 58 -5.78 1.55 -20.96
C PRO A 58 -6.70 0.34 -20.81
N THR A 59 -6.97 -0.10 -19.59
CA THR A 59 -8.13 -0.94 -19.36
C THR A 59 -9.32 0.00 -19.51
N ASN A 60 -9.66 0.36 -20.75
CA ASN A 60 -10.93 1.01 -21.08
C ASN A 60 -12.11 0.29 -20.39
N TYR A 61 -11.92 -1.01 -20.10
CA TYR A 61 -12.79 -1.84 -19.29
C TYR A 61 -13.05 -1.31 -17.86
N SER A 62 -12.02 -0.89 -17.11
CA SER A 62 -12.20 -0.35 -15.76
C SER A 62 -12.82 1.05 -15.82
N THR A 63 -12.35 1.92 -16.71
CA THR A 63 -12.91 3.27 -16.89
C THR A 63 -14.38 3.25 -17.29
N TYR A 64 -14.78 2.36 -18.22
CA TYR A 64 -16.16 2.20 -18.64
C TYR A 64 -17.05 1.64 -17.53
N SER A 65 -16.55 0.63 -16.81
CA SER A 65 -17.30 0.01 -15.72
C SER A 65 -17.52 0.98 -14.56
N CYS A 66 -16.53 1.84 -14.30
CA CYS A 66 -16.61 2.90 -13.30
C CYS A 66 -17.53 4.06 -13.69
N ALA A 67 -17.67 4.34 -14.98
CA ALA A 67 -18.68 5.28 -15.47
C ALA A 67 -20.12 4.75 -15.29
N ARG A 68 -20.30 3.42 -15.24
CA ARG A 68 -21.59 2.77 -15.02
C ARG A 68 -21.92 2.54 -13.55
N SER A 69 -20.93 2.23 -12.73
CA SER A 69 -21.09 1.98 -11.31
C SER A 69 -19.84 2.39 -10.56
N SER A 70 -19.99 3.30 -9.60
CA SER A 70 -18.92 3.66 -8.67
C SER A 70 -18.51 2.50 -7.74
N ALA A 71 -19.35 1.47 -7.62
CA ALA A 71 -19.08 0.27 -6.83
C ALA A 71 -18.42 -0.85 -7.65
N TYR A 72 -17.97 -0.58 -8.89
CA TYR A 72 -17.31 -1.58 -9.70
C TYR A 72 -15.97 -2.00 -9.08
N ARG A 73 -15.83 -3.32 -8.90
CA ARG A 73 -14.66 -3.98 -8.35
C ARG A 73 -14.45 -5.31 -9.05
N THR A 74 -13.19 -5.63 -9.34
CA THR A 74 -12.80 -6.93 -9.89
C THR A 74 -11.41 -7.35 -9.38
N HIS A 75 -11.06 -8.61 -9.58
CA HIS A 75 -9.70 -9.08 -9.30
C HIS A 75 -8.71 -8.46 -10.27
N MET A 76 -7.55 -8.09 -9.76
CA MET A 76 -6.41 -7.73 -10.58
C MET A 76 -5.80 -8.98 -11.20
N GLY A 77 -5.29 -8.82 -12.42
CA GLY A 77 -4.71 -9.93 -13.17
C GLY A 77 -4.00 -9.43 -14.41
N ILE A 78 -3.39 -10.39 -15.10
CA ILE A 78 -2.73 -10.22 -16.39
C ILE A 78 -3.71 -10.65 -17.45
N PHE A 79 -4.08 -9.71 -18.31
CA PHE A 79 -5.04 -9.92 -19.39
C PHE A 79 -4.36 -9.67 -20.72
N VAL A 80 -4.66 -10.51 -21.70
CA VAL A 80 -4.25 -10.30 -23.09
C VAL A 80 -5.48 -10.14 -23.96
N TYR A 81 -5.45 -9.13 -24.83
CA TYR A 81 -6.50 -8.93 -25.81
C TYR A 81 -6.38 -9.98 -26.91
N ASN A 82 -7.42 -10.79 -27.06
CA ASN A 82 -7.49 -11.79 -28.12
C ASN A 82 -8.19 -11.19 -29.34
N MET A 83 -7.43 -11.00 -30.43
CA MET A 83 -7.95 -10.43 -31.67
C MET A 83 -8.98 -11.31 -32.38
N THR A 84 -9.02 -12.62 -32.10
CA THR A 84 -9.99 -13.54 -32.70
C THR A 84 -11.36 -13.45 -32.02
N THR A 85 -11.38 -13.40 -30.69
CA THR A 85 -12.64 -13.30 -29.92
C THR A 85 -13.07 -11.85 -29.67
N LEU A 86 -12.20 -10.89 -29.99
CA LEU A 86 -12.35 -9.46 -29.69
C LEU A 86 -12.58 -9.17 -28.21
N ASP A 87 -12.00 -10.00 -27.33
CA ASP A 87 -12.19 -9.95 -25.88
C ASP A 87 -10.87 -10.13 -25.13
N TYR A 88 -10.87 -9.76 -23.84
CA TYR A 88 -9.74 -9.96 -22.96
C TYR A 88 -9.77 -11.36 -22.34
N VAL A 89 -8.67 -12.09 -22.48
CA VAL A 89 -8.47 -13.39 -21.84
C VAL A 89 -7.62 -13.19 -20.59
N GLU A 90 -8.11 -13.68 -19.45
CA GLU A 90 -7.36 -13.72 -18.19
C GLU A 90 -6.28 -14.80 -18.31
N LEU A 91 -5.00 -14.39 -18.28
CA LEU A 91 -3.86 -15.31 -18.27
C LEU A 91 -3.46 -15.69 -16.86
N PHE A 92 -3.55 -14.74 -15.95
CA PHE A 92 -3.21 -14.93 -14.55
C PHE A 92 -4.03 -13.99 -13.68
N ARG A 93 -4.63 -14.52 -12.62
CA ARG A 93 -5.30 -13.72 -11.61
C ARG A 93 -4.39 -13.60 -10.40
N ILE A 94 -4.17 -12.37 -9.93
CA ILE A 94 -3.42 -12.15 -8.69
C ILE A 94 -4.34 -12.50 -7.52
N PRO A 95 -3.98 -13.48 -6.66
CA PRO A 95 -4.82 -13.89 -5.54
C PRO A 95 -5.14 -12.71 -4.63
N ASN A 96 -6.44 -12.56 -4.33
CA ASN A 96 -6.97 -11.57 -3.37
C ASN A 96 -6.44 -10.14 -3.55
N PHE A 97 -6.05 -9.76 -4.77
CA PHE A 97 -5.66 -8.39 -5.11
C PHE A 97 -6.71 -7.81 -6.04
N PHE A 98 -7.23 -6.63 -5.72
CA PHE A 98 -8.38 -6.03 -6.39
C PHE A 98 -8.02 -4.75 -7.12
N THR A 99 -8.79 -4.48 -8.16
CA THR A 99 -8.84 -3.19 -8.85
C THR A 99 -10.29 -2.73 -8.96
N GLY A 100 -10.49 -1.43 -9.02
CA GLY A 100 -11.80 -0.81 -9.00
C GLY A 100 -11.69 0.68 -9.28
N CYS A 101 -12.80 1.39 -9.12
CA CYS A 101 -12.88 2.80 -9.48
C CYS A 101 -12.03 3.71 -8.61
N PHE A 102 -11.87 3.32 -7.34
CA PHE A 102 -10.97 3.94 -6.40
C PHE A 102 -9.87 2.96 -6.05
N LEU A 103 -8.66 3.25 -6.54
CA LEU A 103 -7.49 2.38 -6.35
C LEU A 103 -7.20 2.13 -4.87
N VAL A 104 -7.34 3.16 -4.03
CA VAL A 104 -7.08 3.05 -2.59
C VAL A 104 -8.11 2.14 -1.92
N GLU A 105 -9.39 2.27 -2.24
CA GLU A 105 -10.44 1.40 -1.67
C GLU A 105 -10.24 -0.06 -2.10
N SER A 106 -9.93 -0.27 -3.38
CA SER A 106 -9.66 -1.62 -3.91
C SER A 106 -8.41 -2.22 -3.28
N LEU A 107 -7.37 -1.41 -3.06
CA LEU A 107 -6.16 -1.83 -2.37
C LEU A 107 -6.44 -2.20 -0.91
N PHE A 108 -7.23 -1.40 -0.19
CA PHE A 108 -7.58 -1.65 1.21
C PHE A 108 -8.25 -3.00 1.42
N GLU A 109 -9.08 -3.43 0.48
CA GLU A 109 -9.73 -4.74 0.49
C GLU A 109 -8.83 -5.87 -0.01
N SER A 110 -7.69 -5.54 -0.64
CA SER A 110 -6.73 -6.52 -1.13
C SER A 110 -5.89 -7.09 0.00
N THR A 111 -5.35 -8.28 -0.23
CA THR A 111 -4.26 -8.86 0.56
C THR A 111 -2.98 -8.83 -0.26
N LEU A 112 -1.83 -8.97 0.40
CA LEU A 112 -0.52 -9.06 -0.28
C LEU A 112 -0.07 -10.51 -0.48
N GLU A 113 -0.99 -11.49 -0.45
CA GLU A 113 -0.71 -12.93 -0.52
C GLU A 113 0.31 -13.31 -1.60
N CYS A 114 0.12 -12.80 -2.82
CA CYS A 114 1.02 -13.06 -3.95
C CYS A 114 2.48 -12.64 -3.70
N PHE A 115 2.70 -11.58 -2.91
CA PHE A 115 4.03 -11.05 -2.63
C PHE A 115 4.83 -11.90 -1.63
N TYR A 116 4.20 -12.88 -1.00
CA TYR A 116 4.86 -13.90 -0.17
C TYR A 116 5.21 -15.16 -0.96
N ASP A 117 4.60 -15.34 -2.14
CA ASP A 117 4.70 -16.57 -2.92
C ASP A 117 5.64 -16.40 -4.13
N HIS A 118 6.71 -17.19 -4.14
CA HIS A 118 7.72 -17.13 -5.19
C HIS A 118 7.15 -17.48 -6.57
N GLN A 119 6.19 -18.40 -6.66
CA GLN A 119 5.61 -18.80 -7.93
C GLN A 119 4.73 -17.67 -8.49
N CYS A 120 3.94 -17.02 -7.63
CA CYS A 120 3.11 -15.89 -7.98
C CYS A 120 3.96 -14.71 -8.47
N MET A 121 5.01 -14.37 -7.73
CA MET A 121 5.92 -13.29 -8.12
C MET A 121 6.68 -13.59 -9.40
N ASN A 122 7.14 -14.83 -9.61
CA ASN A 122 7.76 -15.23 -10.88
C ASN A 122 6.84 -15.02 -12.09
N VAL A 123 5.54 -15.31 -11.94
CA VAL A 123 4.57 -15.05 -13.01
C VAL A 123 4.51 -13.56 -13.29
N ILE A 124 4.34 -12.73 -12.27
CA ILE A 124 4.32 -11.26 -12.42
C ILE A 124 5.58 -10.75 -13.12
N GLU A 125 6.76 -11.18 -12.66
CA GLU A 125 8.05 -10.78 -13.22
C GLU A 125 8.20 -11.16 -14.69
N SER A 126 7.70 -12.33 -15.11
CA SER A 126 7.78 -12.78 -16.51
C SER A 126 7.07 -11.82 -17.49
N TYR A 127 6.00 -11.16 -17.05
CA TYR A 127 5.27 -10.17 -17.84
C TYR A 127 5.79 -8.74 -17.66
N MET A 128 6.71 -8.52 -16.73
CA MET A 128 7.28 -7.22 -16.35
C MET A 128 8.71 -7.01 -16.86
N SER A 129 9.18 -7.89 -17.74
CA SER A 129 10.55 -8.10 -18.24
C SER A 129 11.33 -6.86 -18.75
N ASN A 130 10.69 -5.68 -18.85
CA ASN A 130 11.34 -4.40 -19.18
C ASN A 130 11.53 -3.46 -17.98
N THR A 131 11.15 -3.86 -16.76
CA THR A 131 11.30 -3.06 -15.53
C THR A 131 12.39 -3.68 -14.66
N THR A 132 13.43 -2.91 -14.36
CA THR A 132 14.58 -3.33 -13.52
C THR A 132 14.24 -3.36 -12.02
N THR A 133 12.99 -3.61 -11.67
CA THR A 133 12.54 -3.69 -10.28
C THR A 133 12.73 -5.11 -9.77
N ASN A 134 13.75 -5.30 -8.95
CA ASN A 134 14.01 -6.54 -8.25
C ASN A 134 13.07 -6.59 -7.04
N PHE A 135 12.00 -7.39 -7.10
CA PHE A 135 11.05 -7.51 -6.00
C PHE A 135 11.56 -8.57 -5.03
N SER A 136 11.90 -8.16 -3.80
CA SER A 136 12.09 -9.12 -2.71
C SER A 136 10.73 -9.62 -2.23
N LEU A 137 10.61 -10.93 -2.01
CA LEU A 137 9.45 -11.52 -1.35
C LEU A 137 9.24 -10.90 0.03
N LEU A 138 7.98 -10.75 0.41
CA LEU A 138 7.61 -10.37 1.77
C LEU A 138 7.84 -11.54 2.72
N ASP A 139 8.22 -11.21 3.95
CA ASP A 139 8.39 -12.18 5.03
C ASP A 139 7.17 -12.17 5.96
N THR A 140 6.74 -13.38 6.33
CA THR A 140 5.61 -13.65 7.22
C THR A 140 5.86 -13.23 8.67
N THR A 141 7.08 -12.82 9.02
CA THR A 141 7.45 -12.36 10.36
C THR A 141 6.68 -11.14 10.85
N HIS A 142 6.26 -10.24 9.94
CA HIS A 142 5.65 -8.97 10.30
C HIS A 142 4.15 -8.87 9.99
N ASN A 143 3.68 -9.49 8.91
CA ASN A 143 2.27 -9.47 8.52
C ASN A 143 1.89 -10.83 7.92
N SER A 144 0.61 -11.19 8.05
CA SER A 144 0.08 -12.42 7.47
C SER A 144 -0.23 -12.24 5.97
N PRO A 145 0.04 -13.24 5.11
CA PRO A 145 -0.34 -13.21 3.69
C PRO A 145 -1.85 -13.00 3.47
N ASN A 146 -2.67 -13.43 4.43
CA ASN A 146 -4.14 -13.34 4.36
C ASN A 146 -4.69 -12.05 5.00
N GLU A 147 -3.81 -11.17 5.47
CA GLU A 147 -4.20 -9.91 6.07
C GLU A 147 -4.50 -8.87 4.98
N THR A 148 -5.60 -8.12 5.14
CA THR A 148 -5.93 -7.04 4.22
C THR A 148 -4.97 -5.88 4.40
N VAL A 149 -4.68 -5.15 3.32
CA VAL A 149 -3.86 -3.94 3.37
C VAL A 149 -4.47 -2.92 4.32
N GLN A 150 -5.80 -2.82 4.40
CA GLN A 150 -6.46 -1.97 5.39
C GLN A 150 -6.09 -2.36 6.82
N SER A 151 -6.04 -3.65 7.15
CA SER A 151 -5.68 -4.11 8.50
C SER A 151 -4.22 -3.78 8.81
N ILE A 152 -3.32 -3.97 7.85
CA ILE A 152 -1.91 -3.59 7.95
C ILE A 152 -1.80 -2.07 8.22
N ILE A 153 -2.47 -1.25 7.42
CA ILE A 153 -2.44 0.21 7.56
C ILE A 153 -3.05 0.65 8.89
N ASN A 154 -4.19 0.08 9.29
CA ASN A 154 -4.83 0.42 10.55
C ASN A 154 -3.89 0.14 11.73
N ARG A 155 -3.17 -0.99 11.72
CA ARG A 155 -2.16 -1.29 12.75
C ARG A 155 -1.03 -0.24 12.75
N LEU A 156 -0.48 0.07 11.58
CA LEU A 156 0.56 1.09 11.44
C LEU A 156 0.10 2.49 11.90
N MET A 157 -1.19 2.81 11.78
CA MET A 157 -1.77 4.08 12.20
C MET A 157 -2.19 4.10 13.68
N ILE A 158 -2.39 2.95 14.32
CA ILE A 158 -2.72 2.84 15.76
C ILE A 158 -1.45 2.93 16.62
N ASP A 159 -0.31 2.45 16.12
CA ASP A 159 0.99 2.49 16.80
C ASP A 159 1.70 3.86 16.69
N ALA A 160 0.99 4.93 16.28
CA ALA A 160 1.49 6.30 16.12
C ALA A 160 1.08 7.28 17.24
#